data_AF-A0AAW0GWU3-F1
#
_entry.id   AF-A0AAW0GWU3-F1
#
_cell.length_a   1.000
_cell.length_b   1.000
_cell.length_c   1.000
_cell.angle_alpha   90.00
_cell.angle_beta   90.00
_cell.angle_gamma   90.00
#
_symmetry.space_group_name_H-M   'P 1'
#
loop_
_entity.id
_entity.type
_entity.pdbx_description
1 polymer ?
#
loop_
_entity_poly.entity_id
_entity_poly.type
_entity_poly.pdbx_seq_one_letter_code
_entity_poly.pdbx_strand_id
1 'polypeptide(L)'
;MGQGTLMARFTLSPRFETTALLRCTALQILYKYGDKSTKEFPTGIHISLLPYYLLELLPCNMFTKLFSLTLALLAATSQVAAIPAESLQKRGPGCDGFPGGLSDLSSFRLSASGGTNKGEDLVLFDSGNKVGDADIFVLASRFTVPPTNVPTFSLNTGALLPDNSDLVDLAVAAGDLPGFAANHGEGNHIYCAVPNGGSNFVLGVNSDKSNFFICNTKTGPFHRFIVYKPDSNSLVYDSHTCQNIQINVIKV
;
A
#
# COMPACT_ATOMS: atom_id res chain seq x y z
N MET A 1 -9.86 -35.04 12.55
CA MET A 1 -8.94 -33.99 13.03
C MET A 1 -9.15 -32.80 12.11
N GLY A 2 -9.87 -31.73 12.40
CA GLY A 2 -10.30 -31.09 13.64
C GLY A 2 -10.13 -29.57 13.43
N GLN A 3 -10.80 -28.99 12.43
CA GLN A 3 -10.70 -27.54 12.13
C GLN A 3 -11.60 -26.76 13.08
N GLY A 4 -10.98 -26.01 14.00
CA GLY A 4 -11.67 -25.09 14.90
C GLY A 4 -11.89 -23.73 14.21
N THR A 5 -13.15 -23.42 13.91
CA THR A 5 -13.59 -22.09 13.49
C THR A 5 -13.73 -21.20 14.72
N LEU A 6 -12.85 -20.20 14.84
CA LEU A 6 -12.84 -19.25 15.95
C LEU A 6 -13.75 -18.07 15.62
N MET A 7 -14.99 -18.08 16.10
CA MET A 7 -15.90 -16.94 16.01
C MET A 7 -15.61 -15.96 17.15
N ALA A 8 -15.08 -14.78 16.81
CA ALA A 8 -14.96 -13.66 17.75
C ALA A 8 -16.34 -13.01 17.96
N ARG A 9 -16.92 -13.21 19.14
CA ARG A 9 -18.18 -12.60 19.57
C ARG A 9 -17.86 -11.29 20.30
N PHE A 10 -18.02 -10.15 19.62
CA PHE A 10 -17.91 -8.84 20.26
C PHE A 10 -19.22 -8.50 20.99
N THR A 11 -19.23 -8.63 22.31
CA THR A 11 -20.26 -8.05 23.19
C THR A 11 -19.89 -6.62 23.51
N LEU A 12 -20.57 -5.65 22.88
CA LEU A 12 -20.52 -4.25 23.29
C LEU A 12 -21.34 -4.07 24.57
N SER A 13 -20.66 -3.67 25.65
CA SER A 13 -21.27 -3.31 26.93
C SER A 13 -21.89 -1.91 26.84
N PRO A 14 -23.20 -1.71 27.11
CA PRO A 14 -23.78 -0.39 27.20
C PRO A 14 -23.45 0.21 28.57
N ARG A 15 -22.41 1.06 28.65
CA ARG A 15 -22.02 1.81 29.86
C ARG A 15 -22.09 3.33 29.66
N PHE A 16 -23.02 3.82 28.84
CA PHE A 16 -23.09 5.23 28.42
C PHE A 16 -24.34 6.01 28.86
N GLU A 17 -25.19 5.48 29.74
CA GLU A 17 -26.43 6.17 30.15
C GLU A 17 -26.33 6.99 31.45
N THR A 18 -25.28 6.87 32.26
CA THR A 18 -25.22 7.57 33.56
C THR A 18 -24.60 8.96 33.52
N THR A 19 -23.95 9.37 32.43
CA THR A 19 -23.19 10.63 32.40
C THR A 19 -24.04 11.86 32.05
N ALA A 20 -25.17 11.66 31.34
CA ALA A 20 -26.06 12.76 30.96
C ALA A 20 -26.97 13.21 32.11
N LEU A 21 -27.48 12.27 32.92
CA LEU A 21 -28.33 12.60 34.06
C LEU A 21 -27.57 13.35 35.16
N LEU A 22 -26.29 13.03 35.38
CA LEU A 22 -25.44 13.73 36.36
C LEU A 22 -25.15 15.19 35.99
N ARG A 23 -25.15 15.54 34.70
CA ARG A 23 -24.87 16.92 34.26
C ARG A 23 -26.05 17.86 34.49
N CYS A 24 -27.29 17.37 34.44
CA CYS A 24 -28.46 18.18 34.77
C CYS A 24 -28.59 18.46 36.28
N THR A 25 -28.19 17.51 37.14
CA THR A 25 -28.24 17.73 38.60
C THR A 25 -27.08 18.59 39.11
N ALA A 26 -25.88 18.46 38.52
CA ALA A 26 -24.72 19.27 38.93
C ALA A 26 -24.88 20.77 38.60
N LEU A 27 -25.55 21.12 37.48
CA LEU A 27 -25.77 22.53 37.13
C LEU A 27 -26.76 23.24 38.07
N GLN A 28 -27.76 22.54 38.62
CA GLN A 28 -28.72 23.14 39.55
C GLN A 28 -28.12 23.41 40.95
N ILE A 29 -27.11 22.64 41.36
CA ILE A 29 -26.44 22.85 42.65
C ILE A 29 -25.49 24.05 42.60
N LEU A 30 -24.78 24.25 41.49
CA LEU A 30 -23.90 25.41 41.30
C LEU A 30 -24.68 26.74 41.21
N TYR A 31 -25.89 26.73 40.67
CA TYR A 31 -26.73 27.94 40.60
C TYR A 31 -27.32 28.35 41.96
N LYS A 32 -27.45 27.41 42.91
CA LYS A 32 -28.04 27.68 44.23
C LYS A 32 -27.02 28.12 45.30
N TYR A 33 -25.72 27.95 45.03
CA TYR A 33 -24.63 28.28 45.96
C TYR A 33 -23.60 29.28 45.41
N GLY A 34 -23.80 29.78 44.18
CA GLY A 34 -22.86 30.64 43.47
C GLY A 34 -22.99 32.15 43.70
N ASP A 35 -23.63 32.60 44.79
CA ASP A 35 -23.64 34.00 45.18
C ASP A 35 -22.77 34.21 46.43
N LYS A 36 -21.68 34.97 46.28
CA LYS A 36 -20.60 35.31 47.24
C LYS A 36 -19.27 34.57 47.07
N SER A 37 -18.53 34.87 45.99
CA SER A 37 -17.07 35.04 46.11
C SER A 37 -16.51 35.78 44.90
N THR A 38 -16.42 37.11 44.98
CA THR A 38 -15.55 37.90 44.11
C THR A 38 -14.11 37.76 44.62
N LYS A 39 -13.29 36.98 43.92
CA LYS A 39 -11.83 37.07 43.99
C LYS A 39 -11.27 37.40 42.61
N GLU A 40 -10.60 38.54 42.54
CA GLU A 40 -9.88 39.02 41.38
C GLU A 40 -8.78 38.02 40.97
N PHE A 41 -8.78 37.62 39.71
CA PHE A 41 -7.65 36.98 39.04
C PHE A 41 -7.12 37.93 37.96
N PRO A 42 -5.81 38.20 37.92
CA PRO A 42 -5.24 39.06 36.89
C PRO A 42 -4.91 38.26 35.61
N THR A 43 -5.21 38.93 34.50
CA THR A 43 -4.61 38.79 33.16
C THR A 43 -4.83 37.50 32.37
N GLY A 44 -5.62 37.63 31.29
CA GLY A 44 -5.06 37.31 29.97
C GLY A 44 -5.70 36.22 29.12
N ILE A 45 -7.01 35.97 29.15
CA ILE A 45 -7.68 35.18 28.11
C ILE A 45 -9.06 35.78 27.78
N HIS A 46 -9.19 36.40 26.61
CA HIS A 46 -10.48 36.80 26.05
C HIS A 46 -11.14 35.58 25.39
N ILE A 47 -11.97 34.84 26.14
CA ILE A 47 -12.90 33.88 25.57
C ILE A 47 -14.17 34.64 25.18
N SER A 48 -14.39 34.81 23.88
CA SER A 48 -15.63 35.37 23.34
C SER A 48 -16.78 34.41 23.64
N LEU A 49 -17.56 34.71 24.67
CA LEU A 49 -18.81 34.03 25.01
C LEU A 49 -19.97 34.84 24.45
N LEU A 50 -20.45 34.48 23.27
CA LEU A 50 -21.70 34.93 22.66
C LEU A 50 -22.22 33.82 21.73
N PRO A 51 -23.52 33.44 21.73
CA PRO A 51 -24.53 33.51 22.77
C PRO A 51 -25.07 32.11 23.12
N TYR A 52 -24.84 31.62 24.34
CA TYR A 52 -25.58 30.48 24.89
C TYR A 52 -27.02 30.85 25.33
N TYR A 53 -27.42 32.11 25.15
CA TYR A 53 -28.69 32.67 25.62
C TYR A 53 -29.94 32.24 24.82
N LEU A 54 -29.81 31.42 23.77
CA LEU A 54 -30.95 30.90 23.03
C LEU A 54 -31.39 29.49 23.45
N LEU A 55 -30.72 28.88 24.44
CA LEU A 55 -31.09 27.56 24.97
C LEU A 55 -31.88 27.60 26.29
N GLU A 56 -32.35 28.75 26.74
CA GLU A 56 -32.97 28.91 28.08
C GLU A 56 -34.50 28.77 28.13
N LEU A 57 -35.19 28.51 27.02
CA LEU A 57 -36.68 28.48 27.01
C LEU A 57 -37.30 27.15 26.64
N LEU A 58 -36.53 26.06 26.61
CA LEU A 58 -37.10 24.74 26.34
C LEU A 58 -37.46 24.04 27.66
N PRO A 59 -38.76 23.81 27.96
CA PRO A 59 -39.15 23.07 29.14
C PRO A 59 -38.53 21.66 29.09
N CYS A 60 -38.03 21.16 30.23
CA CYS A 60 -37.38 19.84 30.35
C CYS A 60 -38.17 18.68 29.71
N ASN A 61 -39.49 18.84 29.57
CA ASN A 61 -40.40 17.87 28.96
C ASN A 61 -40.31 17.80 27.42
N MET A 62 -39.70 18.79 26.74
CA MET A 62 -39.44 18.75 25.29
C MET A 62 -38.17 17.99 24.94
N PHE A 63 -37.15 18.01 25.80
CA PHE A 63 -35.88 17.33 25.55
C PHE A 63 -36.03 15.80 25.51
N THR A 64 -36.87 15.23 26.38
CA THR A 64 -37.15 13.79 26.42
C THR A 64 -37.92 13.30 25.18
N LYS A 65 -38.79 14.14 24.60
CA LYS A 65 -39.53 13.81 23.37
C LYS A 65 -38.67 13.93 22.11
N LEU A 66 -37.80 14.94 22.02
CA LEU A 66 -36.85 15.10 20.91
C LEU A 66 -35.77 14.00 20.90
N PHE A 67 -35.30 13.57 22.08
CA PHE A 67 -34.30 12.51 22.18
C PHE A 67 -34.86 11.12 21.84
N SER A 68 -36.15 10.87 22.10
CA SER A 68 -36.81 9.60 21.71
C SER A 68 -37.05 9.52 20.19
N LEU A 69 -37.28 10.66 19.53
CA LEU A 69 -37.49 10.70 18.07
C LEU A 69 -36.17 10.48 17.29
N THR A 70 -35.05 10.95 17.81
CA THR A 70 -33.73 10.72 17.19
C THR A 70 -33.20 9.30 17.41
N LEU A 71 -33.49 8.66 18.55
CA LEU A 71 -33.09 7.27 18.79
C LEU A 71 -33.85 6.27 17.89
N ALA A 72 -35.12 6.54 17.59
CA ALA A 72 -35.93 5.69 16.70
C ALA A 72 -35.48 5.75 15.23
N LEU A 73 -34.88 6.86 14.77
CA LEU A 73 -34.34 6.97 13.41
C LEU A 73 -32.97 6.27 13.23
N LEU A 74 -32.22 6.00 14.31
CA LEU A 74 -30.92 5.33 14.22
C LEU A 74 -31.01 3.79 14.14
N ALA A 75 -32.19 3.19 14.33
CA ALA A 75 -32.36 1.73 14.31
C ALA A 75 -32.57 1.12 12.90
N ALA A 76 -32.71 1.93 11.84
CA ALA A 76 -33.13 1.46 10.52
C ALA A 76 -32.00 1.26 9.47
N THR A 77 -30.73 1.49 9.81
CA THR A 77 -29.64 1.38 8.82
C THR A 77 -28.47 0.53 9.32
N SER A 78 -28.72 -0.74 9.59
CA SER A 78 -27.65 -1.75 9.66
C SER A 78 -27.88 -2.85 8.63
N GLN A 79 -28.12 -2.43 7.38
CA GLN A 79 -27.73 -3.28 6.27
C GLN A 79 -26.21 -3.26 6.23
N VAL A 80 -25.59 -4.15 7.01
CA VAL A 80 -24.21 -4.56 6.78
C VAL A 80 -24.26 -5.21 5.41
N ALA A 81 -24.05 -4.41 4.36
CA ALA A 81 -23.72 -4.91 3.05
C ALA A 81 -22.47 -5.75 3.29
N ALA A 82 -22.65 -7.07 3.38
CA ALA A 82 -21.57 -8.01 3.33
C ALA A 82 -20.83 -7.66 2.05
N ILE A 83 -19.67 -7.00 2.20
CA ILE A 83 -18.80 -6.66 1.09
C ILE A 83 -18.66 -7.99 0.35
N PRO A 84 -19.10 -8.07 -0.92
CA PRO A 84 -19.00 -9.30 -1.68
C PRO A 84 -17.56 -9.73 -1.51
N ALA A 85 -17.34 -10.94 -0.97
CA ALA A 85 -16.01 -11.46 -0.70
C ALA A 85 -15.19 -11.15 -1.95
N GLU A 86 -14.29 -10.17 -1.86
CA GLU A 86 -13.48 -9.71 -2.97
C GLU A 86 -12.96 -10.99 -3.57
N SER A 87 -13.37 -11.24 -4.83
CA SER A 87 -13.04 -12.43 -5.60
C SER A 87 -11.65 -12.84 -5.16
N LEU A 88 -11.52 -14.01 -4.51
CA LEU A 88 -10.25 -14.56 -4.01
C LEU A 88 -9.30 -14.59 -5.18
N GLN A 89 -8.65 -13.46 -5.42
CA GLN A 89 -7.77 -13.25 -6.53
C GLN A 89 -6.62 -14.16 -6.16
N LYS A 90 -6.43 -15.20 -6.97
CA LYS A 90 -5.53 -16.29 -6.68
C LYS A 90 -4.18 -15.66 -6.40
N ARG A 91 -3.75 -15.62 -5.12
CA ARG A 91 -2.45 -15.08 -4.74
C ARG A 91 -1.44 -16.19 -4.89
N GLY A 92 -0.46 -15.95 -5.75
CA GLY A 92 0.74 -16.74 -5.86
C GLY A 92 1.69 -16.50 -4.68
N PRO A 93 2.65 -17.40 -4.46
CA PRO A 93 3.57 -17.36 -3.32
C PRO A 93 4.41 -16.07 -3.26
N GLY A 94 4.71 -15.45 -4.41
CA GLY A 94 5.37 -14.14 -4.48
C GLY A 94 4.62 -12.99 -3.80
N CYS A 95 3.31 -13.14 -3.53
CA CYS A 95 2.45 -12.14 -2.93
C CYS A 95 2.13 -12.35 -1.43
N ASP A 96 2.71 -13.37 -0.77
CA ASP A 96 2.33 -13.75 0.60
C ASP A 96 2.59 -12.64 1.65
N GLY A 97 3.50 -11.69 1.37
CA GLY A 97 3.76 -10.52 2.21
C GLY A 97 2.98 -9.25 1.88
N PHE A 98 2.10 -9.26 0.86
CA PHE A 98 1.51 -8.04 0.30
C PHE A 98 -0.03 -8.05 0.32
N PRO A 99 -0.66 -7.35 1.30
CA PRO A 99 -2.09 -7.11 1.26
C PRO A 99 -2.51 -6.38 -0.02
N GLY A 100 -3.47 -6.93 -0.76
CA GLY A 100 -3.94 -6.43 -2.05
C GLY A 100 -3.00 -6.72 -3.23
N GLY A 101 -1.93 -7.50 -3.01
CA GLY A 101 -1.00 -7.90 -4.08
C GLY A 101 -1.65 -8.81 -5.11
N LEU A 102 -1.29 -8.61 -6.38
CA LEU A 102 -1.75 -9.39 -7.53
C LEU A 102 -0.60 -10.22 -8.11
N SER A 103 -0.79 -11.53 -8.20
CA SER A 103 0.13 -12.45 -8.89
C SER A 103 -0.24 -12.70 -10.34
N ASP A 104 -1.44 -12.24 -10.74
CA ASP A 104 -1.93 -12.30 -12.12
C ASP A 104 -2.26 -10.89 -12.59
N LEU A 105 -1.58 -10.45 -13.64
CA LEU A 105 -1.77 -9.13 -14.25
C LEU A 105 -1.28 -9.17 -15.69
N SER A 106 -2.16 -8.96 -16.66
CA SER A 106 -1.76 -8.98 -18.08
C SER A 106 -1.36 -7.61 -18.58
N SER A 107 -0.40 -7.58 -19.50
CA SER A 107 -0.08 -6.44 -20.38
C SER A 107 0.17 -5.12 -19.64
N PHE A 108 1.37 -4.99 -19.11
CA PHE A 108 1.88 -3.76 -18.51
C PHE A 108 3.31 -3.47 -18.95
N ARG A 109 3.74 -2.23 -18.76
CA ARG A 109 5.14 -1.81 -18.89
C ARG A 109 5.74 -1.59 -17.52
N LEU A 110 7.06 -1.76 -17.44
CA LEU A 110 7.82 -1.49 -16.24
C LEU A 110 8.54 -0.14 -16.37
N SER A 111 8.56 0.63 -15.29
CA SER A 111 9.27 1.91 -15.23
C SER A 111 9.94 2.13 -13.88
N ALA A 112 11.20 2.56 -13.88
CA ALA A 112 11.92 2.94 -12.68
C ALA A 112 11.62 4.38 -12.28
N SER A 113 11.30 4.58 -11.00
CA SER A 113 11.25 5.90 -10.37
C SER A 113 11.97 5.90 -9.03
N GLY A 114 12.81 6.90 -8.79
CA GLY A 114 13.58 7.03 -7.55
C GLY A 114 14.96 7.63 -7.81
N GLY A 115 15.50 8.32 -6.82
CA GLY A 115 16.75 9.08 -6.96
C GLY A 115 16.65 10.14 -8.06
N THR A 116 17.57 10.10 -9.02
CA THR A 116 17.56 11.00 -10.18
C THR A 116 16.69 10.50 -11.34
N ASN A 117 16.11 9.31 -11.23
CA ASN A 117 15.33 8.66 -12.30
C ASN A 117 13.85 8.95 -12.10
N LYS A 118 13.23 9.62 -13.07
CA LYS A 118 11.82 10.01 -13.00
C LYS A 118 11.04 9.30 -14.11
N GLY A 119 10.57 8.10 -13.82
CA GLY A 119 9.69 7.35 -14.72
C GLY A 119 10.42 6.86 -15.97
N GLU A 120 11.63 6.34 -15.80
CA GLU A 120 12.39 5.79 -16.91
C GLU A 120 11.86 4.41 -17.29
N ASP A 121 11.58 4.17 -18.56
CA ASP A 121 11.16 2.85 -19.04
C ASP A 121 12.23 1.79 -18.80
N LEU A 122 11.80 0.58 -18.44
CA LEU A 122 12.66 -0.58 -18.36
C LEU A 122 12.55 -1.42 -19.64
N VAL A 123 13.68 -1.97 -20.05
CA VAL A 123 13.84 -2.77 -21.26
C VAL A 123 14.58 -4.06 -20.93
N LEU A 124 14.48 -5.04 -21.83
CA LEU A 124 15.32 -6.22 -21.81
C LEU A 124 16.62 -5.93 -22.56
N PHE A 125 17.75 -6.23 -21.91
CA PHE A 125 19.07 -6.09 -22.48
C PHE A 125 19.78 -7.45 -22.49
N ASP A 126 20.35 -7.83 -23.63
CA ASP A 126 21.19 -9.02 -23.74
C ASP A 126 22.46 -8.84 -22.90
N SER A 127 22.57 -9.59 -21.81
CA SER A 127 23.70 -9.49 -20.89
C SER A 127 25.00 -10.08 -21.44
N GLY A 128 24.94 -10.82 -22.56
CA GLY A 128 26.04 -11.62 -23.10
C GLY A 128 26.33 -12.89 -22.29
N ASN A 129 25.61 -13.13 -21.20
CA ASN A 129 25.70 -14.35 -20.40
C ASN A 129 24.72 -15.41 -20.93
N LYS A 130 24.98 -16.67 -20.60
CA LYS A 130 24.15 -17.81 -21.01
C LYS A 130 23.78 -18.70 -19.83
N VAL A 131 22.59 -19.30 -19.86
CA VAL A 131 22.23 -20.49 -19.05
C VAL A 131 22.10 -21.67 -19.99
N GLY A 132 23.04 -22.61 -19.90
CA GLY A 132 23.19 -23.63 -20.94
C GLY A 132 23.51 -22.96 -22.28
N ASP A 133 22.68 -23.19 -23.30
CA ASP A 133 22.84 -22.60 -24.63
C ASP A 133 22.02 -21.31 -24.83
N ALA A 134 21.10 -20.99 -23.91
CA ALA A 134 20.17 -19.87 -24.01
C ALA A 134 20.80 -18.55 -23.51
N ASP A 135 20.59 -17.48 -24.26
CA ASP A 135 21.03 -16.12 -23.88
C ASP A 135 20.20 -15.58 -22.72
N ILE A 136 20.87 -14.85 -21.82
CA ILE A 136 20.24 -14.20 -20.66
C ILE A 136 20.00 -12.73 -20.97
N PHE A 137 18.73 -12.35 -20.90
CA PHE A 137 18.28 -10.96 -20.93
C PHE A 137 18.08 -10.45 -19.51
N VAL A 138 18.48 -9.21 -19.23
CA VAL A 138 18.30 -8.58 -17.90
C VAL A 138 17.49 -7.30 -18.00
N LEU A 139 16.82 -6.92 -16.92
CA LEU A 139 16.19 -5.60 -16.84
C LEU A 139 17.25 -4.50 -16.82
N ALA A 140 17.17 -3.60 -17.79
CA ALA A 140 18.00 -2.42 -17.91
C ALA A 140 17.15 -1.17 -18.11
N SER A 141 17.76 0.00 -17.91
CA SER A 141 17.11 1.27 -18.17
C SER A 141 17.19 1.64 -19.65
N ARG A 142 16.09 2.18 -20.19
CA ARG A 142 15.97 2.54 -21.61
C ARG A 142 17.01 3.57 -22.06
N PHE A 143 17.60 4.37 -21.17
CA PHE A 143 18.71 5.27 -21.49
C PHE A 143 19.84 4.58 -22.26
N THR A 144 19.96 3.26 -22.14
CA THR A 144 21.08 2.48 -22.64
C THR A 144 20.74 1.62 -23.86
N VAL A 145 19.49 1.65 -24.33
CA VAL A 145 18.98 0.84 -25.45
C VAL A 145 18.15 1.72 -26.40
N PRO A 146 18.26 1.55 -27.73
CA PRO A 146 17.48 2.31 -28.70
C PRO A 146 15.95 2.28 -28.42
N PRO A 147 15.23 3.37 -28.72
CA PRO A 147 13.89 3.61 -28.20
C PRO A 147 12.77 2.71 -28.75
N THR A 148 13.03 1.79 -29.68
CA THR A 148 11.96 1.13 -30.45
C THR A 148 11.32 -0.08 -29.76
N ASN A 149 11.92 -0.63 -28.70
CA ASN A 149 11.48 -1.90 -28.11
C ASN A 149 11.33 -1.81 -26.58
N VAL A 150 10.31 -1.08 -26.09
CA VAL A 150 9.90 -1.22 -24.68
C VAL A 150 8.96 -2.41 -24.59
N PRO A 151 9.37 -3.52 -23.96
CA PRO A 151 8.54 -4.72 -23.88
C PRO A 151 7.32 -4.47 -22.99
N THR A 152 6.24 -5.16 -23.30
CA THR A 152 5.16 -5.39 -22.34
C THR A 152 5.42 -6.67 -21.59
N PHE A 153 4.86 -6.77 -20.40
CA PHE A 153 5.00 -7.89 -19.49
C PHE A 153 3.64 -8.30 -18.97
N SER A 154 3.58 -9.53 -18.49
CA SER A 154 2.48 -10.08 -17.74
C SER A 154 3.00 -10.77 -16.48
N LEU A 155 2.18 -10.78 -15.42
CA LEU A 155 2.33 -11.64 -14.27
C LEU A 155 1.38 -12.82 -14.45
N ASN A 156 1.91 -14.05 -14.36
CA ASN A 156 1.13 -15.27 -14.36
C ASN A 156 1.51 -16.10 -13.13
N THR A 157 0.59 -16.19 -12.17
CA THR A 157 0.78 -16.89 -10.91
C THR A 157 2.06 -16.45 -10.14
N GLY A 158 2.53 -15.24 -10.39
CA GLY A 158 3.74 -14.64 -9.80
C GLY A 158 5.01 -14.74 -10.64
N ALA A 159 4.98 -15.40 -11.82
CA ALA A 159 6.07 -15.31 -12.79
C ALA A 159 5.96 -14.01 -13.59
N LEU A 160 7.08 -13.29 -13.75
CA LEU A 160 7.15 -12.11 -14.60
C LEU A 160 7.57 -12.51 -16.02
N LEU A 161 6.67 -12.37 -16.99
CA LEU A 161 6.87 -12.87 -18.35
C LEU A 161 6.83 -11.70 -19.33
N PRO A 162 7.87 -11.50 -20.17
CA PRO A 162 7.78 -10.56 -21.27
C PRO A 162 6.83 -11.09 -22.36
N ASP A 163 5.84 -10.28 -22.73
CA ASP A 163 4.84 -10.67 -23.73
C ASP A 163 5.49 -10.89 -25.11
N ASN A 164 4.91 -11.77 -25.92
CA ASN A 164 5.41 -12.12 -27.27
C ASN A 164 6.87 -12.62 -27.30
N SER A 165 7.32 -13.24 -26.21
CA SER A 165 8.61 -13.89 -26.11
C SER A 165 8.48 -15.26 -25.47
N ASP A 166 9.39 -16.17 -25.80
CA ASP A 166 9.51 -17.48 -25.14
C ASP A 166 10.42 -17.40 -23.89
N LEU A 167 10.59 -16.20 -23.34
CA LEU A 167 11.46 -15.97 -22.19
C LEU A 167 10.69 -16.22 -20.90
N VAL A 168 11.34 -16.93 -19.98
CA VAL A 168 10.87 -17.09 -18.60
C VAL A 168 11.80 -16.36 -17.66
N ASP A 169 11.26 -15.82 -16.57
CA ASP A 169 12.04 -15.22 -15.51
C ASP A 169 12.91 -16.26 -14.80
N LEU A 170 14.10 -15.82 -14.42
CA LEU A 170 15.06 -16.58 -13.62
C LEU A 170 14.86 -16.29 -12.13
N ALA A 171 15.36 -17.19 -11.29
CA ALA A 171 15.38 -16.94 -9.86
C ALA A 171 16.22 -15.69 -9.57
N VAL A 172 15.80 -14.90 -8.58
CA VAL A 172 16.48 -13.66 -8.20
C VAL A 172 16.88 -13.73 -6.73
N ALA A 173 18.18 -13.79 -6.46
CA ALA A 173 18.75 -13.63 -5.14
C ALA A 173 19.32 -12.20 -4.95
N ALA A 174 19.73 -11.89 -3.72
CA ALA A 174 20.40 -10.63 -3.44
C ALA A 174 21.71 -10.54 -4.22
N GLY A 175 21.94 -9.40 -4.86
CA GLY A 175 23.08 -9.14 -5.72
C GLY A 175 22.79 -9.37 -7.20
N ASP A 176 21.71 -10.08 -7.53
CA ASP A 176 21.39 -10.47 -8.90
C ASP A 176 20.71 -9.35 -9.69
N LEU A 177 20.88 -9.45 -11.01
CA LEU A 177 20.11 -8.69 -11.98
C LEU A 177 18.85 -9.52 -12.31
N PRO A 178 17.63 -8.99 -12.18
CA PRO A 178 16.43 -9.68 -12.63
C PRO A 178 16.57 -10.08 -14.10
N GLY A 179 16.64 -11.39 -14.34
CA GLY A 179 17.03 -11.98 -15.61
C GLY A 179 15.95 -12.88 -16.19
N PHE A 180 16.04 -13.10 -17.50
CA PHE A 180 15.12 -13.92 -18.28
C PHE A 180 15.95 -14.73 -19.28
N ALA A 181 15.54 -15.97 -19.54
CA ALA A 181 16.18 -16.79 -20.55
C ALA A 181 15.12 -17.59 -21.30
N ALA A 182 15.42 -17.98 -22.53
CA ALA A 182 14.57 -18.90 -23.28
C ALA A 182 14.65 -20.29 -22.61
N ASN A 183 13.54 -20.74 -22.03
CA ASN A 183 13.46 -22.08 -21.44
C ASN A 183 12.03 -22.60 -21.47
N HIS A 184 11.85 -23.90 -21.65
CA HIS A 184 10.56 -24.60 -21.63
C HIS A 184 10.08 -24.93 -20.20
N GLY A 185 10.58 -24.23 -19.19
CA GLY A 185 10.25 -24.43 -17.77
C GLY A 185 9.14 -23.51 -17.27
N GLU A 186 8.62 -23.79 -16.07
CA GLU A 186 7.76 -22.83 -15.38
C GLU A 186 8.60 -21.65 -14.88
N GLY A 187 8.07 -20.44 -15.03
CA GLY A 187 8.69 -19.22 -14.52
C GLY A 187 8.79 -19.20 -12.99
N ASN A 188 9.56 -18.26 -12.46
CA ASN A 188 9.74 -18.14 -11.02
C ASN A 188 8.56 -17.40 -10.38
N HIS A 189 7.77 -18.07 -9.55
CA HIS A 189 6.57 -17.50 -8.91
C HIS A 189 6.89 -16.53 -7.75
N ILE A 190 7.87 -15.64 -7.94
CA ILE A 190 8.46 -14.78 -6.91
C ILE A 190 8.02 -13.32 -7.00
N TYR A 191 7.35 -12.91 -8.08
CA TYR A 191 6.92 -11.54 -8.32
C TYR A 191 5.48 -11.28 -7.86
N CYS A 192 5.21 -10.01 -7.55
CA CYS A 192 3.88 -9.54 -7.18
C CYS A 192 3.68 -8.08 -7.62
N ALA A 193 2.52 -7.75 -8.19
CA ALA A 193 2.11 -6.36 -8.35
C ALA A 193 1.50 -5.87 -7.03
N VAL A 194 2.21 -5.00 -6.32
CA VAL A 194 1.84 -4.51 -5.00
C VAL A 194 1.19 -3.13 -5.09
N PRO A 195 0.01 -2.92 -4.48
CA PRO A 195 -0.60 -1.60 -4.42
C PRO A 195 0.35 -0.55 -3.81
N ASN A 196 0.40 0.62 -4.44
CA ASN A 196 1.23 1.75 -4.02
C ASN A 196 0.43 3.06 -3.97
N GLY A 197 -0.76 2.99 -3.36
CA GLY A 197 -1.70 4.11 -3.26
C GLY A 197 -2.53 4.34 -4.53
N GLY A 198 -3.80 4.68 -4.35
CA GLY A 198 -4.74 4.85 -5.46
C GLY A 198 -4.85 3.59 -6.32
N SER A 199 -4.79 3.76 -7.65
CA SER A 199 -4.82 2.67 -8.65
C SER A 199 -3.44 2.25 -9.15
N ASN A 200 -2.36 2.65 -8.47
CA ASN A 200 -0.99 2.40 -8.92
C ASN A 200 -0.41 1.13 -8.28
N PHE A 201 0.41 0.42 -9.05
CA PHE A 201 1.11 -0.77 -8.59
C PHE A 201 2.62 -0.60 -8.74
N VAL A 202 3.37 -1.22 -7.84
CA VAL A 202 4.81 -1.42 -7.96
C VAL A 202 5.13 -2.89 -7.98
N LEU A 203 6.20 -3.27 -8.67
CA LEU A 203 6.67 -4.65 -8.71
C LEU A 203 7.39 -4.96 -7.39
N GLY A 204 6.95 -6.02 -6.72
CA GLY A 204 7.67 -6.68 -5.64
C GLY A 204 8.27 -8.00 -6.14
N VAL A 205 9.35 -8.43 -5.50
CA VAL A 205 10.01 -9.72 -5.69
C VAL A 205 10.35 -10.32 -4.32
N ASN A 206 10.13 -11.62 -4.11
CA ASN A 206 10.43 -12.30 -2.85
C ASN A 206 9.82 -11.58 -1.62
N SER A 207 8.55 -11.17 -1.70
CA SER A 207 7.87 -10.38 -0.65
C SER A 207 8.56 -9.05 -0.30
N ASP A 208 9.36 -8.48 -1.21
CA ASP A 208 10.06 -7.22 -1.06
C ASP A 208 9.83 -6.29 -2.27
N LYS A 209 9.43 -5.04 -2.03
CA LYS A 209 9.15 -4.05 -3.08
C LYS A 209 10.07 -2.82 -3.03
N SER A 210 11.04 -2.80 -2.13
CA SER A 210 11.80 -1.60 -1.78
C SER A 210 13.29 -1.73 -2.03
N ASN A 211 13.80 -2.92 -2.37
CA ASN A 211 15.22 -3.16 -2.56
C ASN A 211 15.62 -3.36 -4.02
N PHE A 212 14.99 -2.64 -4.93
CA PHE A 212 15.47 -2.48 -6.29
C PHE A 212 16.38 -1.27 -6.41
N PHE A 213 17.43 -1.43 -7.19
CA PHE A 213 18.42 -0.39 -7.42
C PHE A 213 18.74 -0.33 -8.91
N ILE A 214 19.10 0.86 -9.37
CA ILE A 214 19.68 1.06 -10.70
C ILE A 214 21.15 1.40 -10.54
N CYS A 215 22.01 0.61 -11.16
CA CYS A 215 23.47 0.70 -11.00
C CYS A 215 24.13 0.77 -12.38
N ASN A 216 25.24 1.50 -12.48
CA ASN A 216 26.05 1.50 -13.70
C ASN A 216 26.85 0.19 -13.79
N THR A 217 27.08 -0.30 -15.01
CA THR A 217 27.99 -1.42 -15.25
C THR A 217 29.44 -1.05 -14.88
N LYS A 218 30.21 -2.03 -14.37
CA LYS A 218 31.66 -1.87 -14.13
C LYS A 218 32.48 -1.93 -15.42
N THR A 219 32.01 -2.71 -16.39
CA THR A 219 32.74 -3.02 -17.61
C THR A 219 31.85 -2.84 -18.83
N GLY A 220 32.43 -2.35 -19.93
CA GLY A 220 31.74 -2.17 -21.21
C GLY A 220 31.14 -0.78 -21.42
N PRO A 221 30.22 -0.62 -22.39
CA PRO A 221 29.51 0.64 -22.62
C PRO A 221 28.73 1.03 -21.36
N PHE A 222 28.45 2.33 -21.17
CA PHE A 222 27.70 2.82 -20.00
C PHE A 222 26.25 2.29 -19.99
N HIS A 223 26.07 1.08 -19.48
CA HIS A 223 24.78 0.44 -19.24
C HIS A 223 24.32 0.66 -17.80
N ARG A 224 23.01 0.68 -17.59
CA ARG A 224 22.36 0.91 -16.30
C ARG A 224 21.43 -0.27 -16.04
N PHE A 225 21.85 -1.16 -15.16
CA PHE A 225 21.13 -2.38 -14.84
C PHE A 225 20.27 -2.21 -13.62
N ILE A 226 19.14 -2.91 -13.63
CA ILE A 226 18.33 -3.09 -12.43
C ILE A 226 18.92 -4.24 -11.63
N VAL A 227 19.09 -4.01 -10.33
CA VAL A 227 19.71 -4.95 -9.39
C VAL A 227 18.80 -5.10 -8.19
N TYR A 228 18.59 -6.34 -7.74
CA TYR A 228 17.89 -6.62 -6.49
C TYR A 228 18.91 -6.76 -5.36
N LYS A 229 18.78 -5.95 -4.31
CA LYS A 229 19.69 -5.92 -3.13
C LYS A 229 21.17 -5.97 -3.51
N PRO A 230 21.74 -4.88 -4.06
CA PRO A 230 23.11 -4.86 -4.58
C PRO A 230 24.15 -5.42 -3.60
N ASP A 231 25.08 -6.21 -4.13
CA ASP A 231 26.29 -6.66 -3.47
C ASP A 231 27.43 -5.66 -3.73
N SER A 232 28.13 -5.26 -2.68
CA SER A 232 29.28 -4.37 -2.76
C SER A 232 30.47 -4.99 -3.51
N ASN A 233 30.50 -6.32 -3.66
CA ASN A 233 31.58 -7.05 -4.32
C ASN A 233 31.24 -7.51 -5.75
N SER A 234 30.12 -7.06 -6.31
CA SER A 234 29.71 -7.45 -7.67
C SER A 234 30.79 -7.15 -8.71
N LEU A 235 31.03 -8.09 -9.63
CA LEU A 235 31.92 -7.88 -10.78
C LEU A 235 31.19 -7.27 -11.98
N VAL A 236 29.86 -7.23 -11.95
CA VAL A 236 29.01 -6.82 -13.10
C VAL A 236 28.65 -5.33 -13.04
N TYR A 237 28.33 -4.82 -11.86
CA TYR A 237 27.91 -3.42 -11.66
C TYR A 237 28.72 -2.74 -10.56
N ASP A 238 28.74 -1.40 -10.59
CA ASP A 238 29.38 -0.59 -9.56
C ASP A 238 28.37 -0.23 -8.47
N SER A 239 28.51 -0.89 -7.32
CA SER A 239 27.68 -0.68 -6.13
C SER A 239 27.65 0.78 -5.64
N HIS A 240 28.71 1.56 -5.90
CA HIS A 240 28.80 2.96 -5.47
C HIS A 240 27.92 3.88 -6.31
N THR A 241 27.50 3.42 -7.49
CA THR A 241 26.60 4.14 -8.38
C THR A 241 25.14 3.77 -8.20
N CYS A 242 24.86 2.75 -7.37
CA CYS A 242 23.52 2.24 -7.17
C CYS A 242 22.61 3.27 -6.49
N GLN A 243 21.49 3.57 -7.14
CA GLN A 243 20.43 4.39 -6.58
C GLN A 243 19.20 3.54 -6.31
N ASN A 244 18.60 3.68 -5.13
CA ASN A 244 17.35 2.99 -4.82
C ASN A 244 16.22 3.50 -5.72
N ILE A 245 15.44 2.57 -6.26
CA ILE A 245 14.30 2.85 -7.13
C ILE A 245 13.10 1.99 -6.73
N GLN A 246 11.94 2.47 -7.12
CA GLN A 246 10.72 1.67 -7.22
C GLN A 246 10.50 1.31 -8.69
N ILE A 247 10.08 0.07 -8.93
CA ILE A 247 9.67 -0.38 -10.26
C ILE A 247 8.15 -0.23 -10.31
N ASN A 248 7.67 0.76 -11.04
CA ASN A 248 6.24 0.97 -11.28
C ASN A 248 5.74 0.00 -12.34
N VAL A 249 4.53 -0.49 -12.13
CA VAL A 249 3.78 -1.31 -13.07
C VAL A 249 2.74 -0.41 -13.74
N ILE A 250 2.95 -0.10 -15.02
CA ILE A 250 2.13 0.82 -15.80
C ILE A 250 1.27 0.00 -16.76
N LYS A 251 -0.04 -0.04 -16.51
CA LYS A 251 -0.98 -0.75 -17.37
C LYS A 251 -1.00 -0.13 -18.78
N VAL A 252 -1.00 -0.97 -19.81
CA VAL A 252 -1.07 -0.58 -21.23
C VAL A 252 -2.45 -0.85 -21.79
#